data_AF-A0A7W5LJ35-F1
#
_entry.id   AF-A0A7W5LJ35-F1
#
_cell.length_a   1.000
_cell.length_b   1.000
_cell.length_c   1.000
_cell.angle_alpha   90.00
_cell.angle_beta   90.00
_cell.angle_gamma   90.00
#
_symmetry.space_group_name_H-M   'P 1'
#
loop_
_entity.id
_entity.type
_entity.pdbx_description
1 polymer ?
#
loop_
_entity_poly.entity_id
_entity_poly.type
_entity_poly.pdbx_seq_one_letter_code
_entity_poly.pdbx_strand_id
1 'polypeptide(L)'
;MEDDDDDIPPFEDGTEEPLPEQPNASSRKTVETAKKKQNRHKREAKAFWQAVFADPIGRREMWSILRAAHINETVFACGPNGTPQPEATWYKLGEQQFGQTLLRSWTILDRDGVFLMQDEHDPAFGGQASSRKK
;
A
#
# COMPACT_ATOMS: atom_id res chain seq x y z
N MET A 1 -50.10 5.22 -33.76
CA MET A 1 -49.00 4.37 -33.29
C MET A 1 -47.77 4.95 -33.96
N GLU A 2 -47.42 6.16 -33.52
CA GLU A 2 -46.46 6.42 -32.41
C GLU A 2 -45.06 6.31 -33.03
N ASP A 3 -44.43 7.40 -33.48
CA ASP A 3 -43.83 8.49 -32.70
C ASP A 3 -43.11 7.96 -31.46
N ASP A 4 -41.86 7.54 -31.64
CA ASP A 4 -40.86 7.39 -30.58
C ASP A 4 -39.62 8.20 -30.98
N ASP A 5 -39.66 9.47 -30.57
CA ASP A 5 -38.50 10.34 -30.38
C ASP A 5 -37.63 9.76 -29.24
N ASP A 6 -36.53 9.09 -29.60
CA ASP A 6 -35.44 8.84 -28.65
C ASP A 6 -34.66 10.15 -28.43
N ASP A 7 -35.19 10.94 -27.49
CA ASP A 7 -34.60 12.13 -26.87
C ASP A 7 -33.27 11.73 -26.18
N ILE A 8 -32.17 11.71 -26.94
CA ILE A 8 -30.82 11.60 -26.37
C ILE A 8 -30.51 12.98 -25.75
N PRO A 9 -30.41 13.10 -24.41
CA PRO A 9 -30.04 14.37 -23.82
C PRO A 9 -28.65 14.79 -24.33
N PRO A 10 -28.44 16.07 -24.66
CA PRO A 10 -27.13 16.55 -25.03
C PRO A 10 -26.16 16.28 -23.87
N PHE A 11 -25.04 15.62 -24.18
CA PHE A 11 -23.91 15.53 -23.26
C PHE A 11 -23.52 16.97 -22.91
N GLU A 12 -23.86 17.42 -21.71
CA GLU A 12 -23.30 18.64 -21.14
C GLU A 12 -21.78 18.43 -21.11
N ASP A 13 -21.09 19.24 -21.93
CA ASP A 13 -19.65 19.41 -21.98
C ASP A 13 -19.20 19.94 -20.61
N GLY A 14 -19.07 19.01 -19.68
CA GLY A 14 -18.65 19.27 -18.32
C GLY A 14 -17.21 19.73 -18.33
N THR A 15 -17.02 21.05 -18.31
CA THR A 15 -15.87 21.76 -17.75
C THR A 15 -14.60 20.92 -17.75
N GLU A 16 -13.85 20.99 -18.85
CA GLU A 16 -12.48 20.51 -18.94
C GLU A 16 -11.67 21.19 -17.81
N GLU A 17 -11.55 20.52 -16.66
CA GLU A 17 -10.68 20.94 -15.58
C GLU A 17 -9.29 21.11 -16.20
N PRO A 18 -8.66 22.29 -16.11
CA PRO A 18 -7.36 22.49 -16.71
C PRO A 18 -6.39 21.46 -16.13
N LEU A 19 -5.92 20.56 -17.00
CA LEU A 19 -4.95 19.54 -16.66
C LEU A 19 -3.80 20.20 -15.89
N PRO A 20 -3.36 19.63 -14.75
CA PRO A 20 -2.33 20.25 -13.92
C PRO A 20 -1.11 20.54 -14.79
N GLU A 21 -0.81 21.83 -14.94
CA GLU A 21 0.23 22.36 -15.81
C GLU A 21 1.53 21.59 -15.54
N GLN A 22 1.97 20.80 -16.53
CA GLN A 22 3.12 19.93 -16.33
C GLN A 22 4.34 20.81 -16.05
N PRO A 23 5.12 20.51 -14.99
CA PRO A 23 6.22 21.37 -14.58
C PRO A 23 7.24 21.45 -15.72
N ASN A 24 7.40 22.64 -16.27
CA ASN A 24 8.40 22.93 -17.30
C ASN A 24 9.80 22.64 -16.70
N ALA A 25 10.41 21.52 -17.09
CA ALA A 25 11.66 21.00 -16.52
C ALA A 25 12.89 21.89 -16.76
N SER A 26 12.75 22.91 -17.61
CA SER A 26 13.81 23.87 -17.98
C SER A 26 13.97 25.03 -16.98
N SER A 27 13.04 25.24 -16.06
CA SER A 27 13.12 26.33 -15.08
C SER A 27 13.72 25.87 -13.75
N ARG A 28 14.89 26.39 -13.37
CA ARG A 28 15.52 26.06 -12.08
C ARG A 28 14.59 26.34 -10.89
N LYS A 29 13.79 27.40 -10.97
CA LYS A 29 12.86 27.77 -9.89
C LYS A 29 11.72 26.75 -9.74
N THR A 30 11.18 26.18 -10.83
CA THR A 30 10.12 25.16 -10.76
C THR A 30 10.65 23.85 -10.20
N VAL A 31 11.88 23.47 -10.56
CA VAL A 31 12.55 22.28 -10.00
C VAL A 31 12.81 22.44 -8.49
N GLU A 32 13.27 23.61 -8.05
CA GLU A 32 13.50 23.88 -6.62
C GLU A 32 12.23 23.87 -5.79
N THR A 33 11.15 24.49 -6.27
CA THR A 33 9.85 24.49 -5.57
C THR A 33 9.26 23.08 -5.52
N ALA A 34 9.34 22.31 -6.62
CA ALA A 34 8.93 20.91 -6.66
C ALA A 34 9.71 20.05 -5.65
N LYS A 35 11.04 20.23 -5.57
CA LYS A 35 11.89 19.51 -4.60
C LYS A 35 11.53 19.86 -3.15
N LYS A 36 11.28 21.14 -2.85
CA LYS A 36 10.82 21.58 -1.52
C LYS A 36 9.47 20.94 -1.16
N LYS A 37 8.51 20.92 -2.08
CA LYS A 37 7.21 20.28 -1.89
C LYS A 37 7.36 18.77 -1.65
N GLN A 38 8.18 18.09 -2.46
CA GLN A 38 8.45 16.67 -2.30
C GLN A 38 9.09 16.35 -0.93
N ASN A 39 10.07 17.15 -0.50
CA ASN A 39 10.70 16.97 0.81
C ASN A 39 9.72 17.19 1.96
N ARG A 40 8.81 18.17 1.83
CA ARG A 40 7.74 18.39 2.80
C ARG A 40 6.83 17.16 2.89
N HIS A 41 6.36 16.65 1.75
CA HIS A 41 5.51 15.45 1.71
C HIS A 41 6.21 14.24 2.33
N LYS A 42 7.51 14.05 2.07
CA LYS A 42 8.31 12.97 2.69
C LYS A 42 8.35 13.10 4.20
N ARG A 43 8.53 14.31 4.73
CA ARG A 43 8.56 14.57 6.18
C ARG A 43 7.19 14.33 6.82
N GLU A 44 6.12 14.81 6.20
CA GLU A 44 4.75 14.62 6.66
C GLU A 44 4.36 13.14 6.63
N ALA A 45 4.66 12.43 5.55
CA ALA A 45 4.45 10.99 5.44
C ALA A 45 5.22 10.23 6.53
N LYS A 46 6.51 10.56 6.73
CA LYS A 46 7.31 9.93 7.80
C LYS A 46 6.67 10.14 9.17
N ALA A 47 6.29 11.37 9.51
CA ALA A 47 5.67 11.67 10.79
C ALA A 47 4.34 10.92 10.99
N PHE A 48 3.52 10.83 9.93
CA PHE A 48 2.28 10.06 9.94
C PHE A 48 2.54 8.58 10.24
N TRP A 49 3.44 7.93 9.49
CA TRP A 49 3.70 6.50 9.68
C TRP A 49 4.34 6.19 11.03
N GLN A 50 5.21 7.06 11.53
CA GLN A 50 5.76 6.92 12.89
C GLN A 50 4.65 6.98 13.95
N ALA A 51 3.65 7.85 13.79
CA ALA A 51 2.52 7.88 14.71
C ALA A 51 1.67 6.60 14.62
N VAL A 52 1.47 6.05 13.42
CA VAL A 52 0.76 4.78 13.21
C VAL A 52 1.48 3.62 13.90
N PHE A 53 2.80 3.49 13.74
CA PHE A 53 3.54 2.38 14.35
C PHE A 53 3.83 2.58 15.84
N ALA A 54 3.74 3.80 16.37
CA ALA A 54 3.81 4.04 17.82
C ALA A 54 2.59 3.46 18.57
N ASP A 55 1.41 3.47 17.94
CA ASP A 55 0.17 2.93 18.50
C ASP A 55 0.09 1.39 18.35
N PRO A 56 -0.11 0.62 19.43
CA PRO A 56 -0.35 -0.83 19.35
C PRO A 56 -1.50 -1.22 18.43
N ILE A 57 -2.58 -0.43 18.37
CA ILE A 57 -3.70 -0.69 17.46
C ILE A 57 -3.23 -0.51 16.01
N GLY A 58 -2.50 0.57 15.73
CA GLY A 58 -1.93 0.82 14.42
C GLY A 58 -1.05 -0.34 13.95
N ARG A 59 -0.14 -0.82 14.79
CA ARG A 59 0.71 -2.00 14.48
C ARG A 59 -0.12 -3.25 14.19
N ARG A 60 -1.14 -3.54 15.00
CA ARG A 60 -2.03 -4.70 14.79
C ARG A 60 -2.74 -4.63 13.45
N GLU A 61 -3.31 -3.48 13.10
CA GLU A 61 -4.02 -3.33 11.82
C GLU A 61 -3.05 -3.39 10.62
N MET A 62 -1.87 -2.79 10.73
CA MET A 62 -0.85 -2.88 9.69
C MET A 62 -0.37 -4.32 9.49
N TRP A 63 -0.21 -5.08 10.58
CA TRP A 63 0.09 -6.49 10.51
C TRP A 63 -1.02 -7.29 9.84
N SER A 64 -2.29 -7.00 10.13
CA SER A 64 -3.44 -7.63 9.46
C SER A 64 -3.42 -7.44 7.95
N ILE A 65 -3.03 -6.25 7.46
CA ILE A 65 -2.86 -5.99 6.02
C ILE A 65 -1.75 -6.88 5.44
N LEU A 66 -0.61 -6.99 6.12
CA LEU A 66 0.50 -7.82 5.66
C LEU A 66 0.14 -9.31 5.65
N ARG A 67 -0.62 -9.78 6.65
CA ARG A 67 -1.14 -11.15 6.69
C ARG A 67 -2.09 -11.43 5.54
N ALA A 68 -2.98 -10.50 5.22
CA ALA A 68 -3.89 -10.63 4.07
C ALA A 68 -3.11 -10.70 2.75
N ALA A 69 -1.94 -10.07 2.68
CA ALA A 69 -1.02 -10.15 1.55
C ALA A 69 -0.08 -11.37 1.58
N HIS A 70 -0.26 -12.32 2.50
CA HIS A 70 0.51 -13.58 2.54
C HIS A 70 2.04 -13.39 2.58
N ILE A 71 2.55 -12.34 3.24
CA ILE A 71 3.99 -11.99 3.16
C ILE A 71 4.93 -13.09 3.66
N ASN A 72 4.46 -13.91 4.61
CA ASN A 72 5.23 -14.97 5.27
C ASN A 72 4.83 -16.38 4.80
N GLU A 73 3.90 -16.49 3.86
CA GLU A 73 3.39 -17.78 3.38
C GLU A 73 3.91 -18.06 1.97
N THR A 74 4.25 -19.32 1.69
CA THR A 74 4.56 -19.78 0.33
C THR A 74 3.31 -20.40 -0.27
N VAL A 75 2.41 -19.56 -0.80
CA VAL A 75 1.12 -20.03 -1.34
C VAL A 75 1.29 -20.42 -2.81
N PHE A 76 1.35 -21.72 -3.08
CA PHE A 76 1.14 -22.27 -4.43
C PHE A 76 -0.29 -22.79 -4.53
N ALA A 77 -1.12 -22.14 -5.33
CA ALA A 77 -2.50 -22.57 -5.55
C ALA A 77 -2.53 -23.81 -6.45
N CYS A 78 -2.48 -25.01 -5.85
CA CYS A 78 -2.66 -26.27 -6.56
C CYS A 78 -4.15 -26.49 -6.90
N GLY A 79 -4.44 -26.73 -8.17
CA GLY A 79 -5.78 -27.12 -8.60
C GLY A 79 -6.16 -28.53 -8.11
N PRO A 80 -7.39 -29.00 -8.39
CA PRO A 80 -7.91 -30.30 -7.94
C PRO A 80 -7.03 -31.50 -8.34
N ASN A 81 -6.24 -31.34 -9.40
CA ASN A 81 -5.33 -32.36 -9.93
C ASN A 81 -3.92 -32.30 -9.32
N GLY A 82 -3.68 -31.45 -8.31
CA GLY A 82 -2.37 -31.25 -7.70
C GLY A 82 -1.41 -30.37 -8.51
N THR A 83 -1.78 -29.98 -9.74
CA THR A 83 -1.00 -29.05 -10.57
C THR A 83 -1.35 -27.61 -10.22
N PRO A 84 -0.37 -26.73 -9.96
CA PRO A 84 -0.63 -25.31 -9.77
C PRO A 84 -1.32 -24.73 -11.00
N GLN A 85 -2.50 -24.13 -10.81
CA GLN A 85 -3.13 -23.38 -11.90
C GLN A 85 -2.32 -22.11 -12.11
N PRO A 86 -1.80 -21.85 -13.32
CA PRO A 86 -0.84 -20.79 -13.55
C PRO A 86 -1.42 -19.42 -13.19
N GLU A 87 -2.66 -19.13 -13.58
CA GLU A 87 -3.32 -17.85 -13.32
C GLU A 87 -3.52 -17.58 -11.82
N ALA A 88 -4.01 -18.57 -11.07
CA ALA A 88 -4.18 -18.47 -9.62
C ALA A 88 -2.83 -18.29 -8.91
N THR A 89 -1.77 -18.91 -9.43
CA THR A 89 -0.41 -18.78 -8.91
C THR A 89 0.15 -17.37 -9.16
N TRP A 90 -0.04 -16.81 -10.35
CA TRP A 90 0.42 -15.46 -10.68
C TRP A 90 -0.28 -14.39 -9.84
N TYR A 91 -1.59 -14.50 -9.65
CA TYR A 91 -2.33 -13.57 -8.81
C TYR A 91 -1.83 -13.60 -7.36
N LYS A 92 -1.70 -14.79 -6.77
CA LYS A 92 -1.19 -14.96 -5.41
C LYS A 92 0.24 -14.46 -5.24
N LEU A 93 1.10 -14.68 -6.25
CA LEU A 93 2.44 -14.12 -6.27
C LEU A 93 2.42 -12.59 -6.29
N GLY A 94 1.51 -11.98 -7.05
CA GLY A 94 1.32 -10.53 -7.10
C GLY A 94 0.91 -9.93 -5.76
N GLU A 95 -0.06 -10.54 -5.06
CA GLU A 95 -0.46 -10.14 -3.71
C GLU A 95 0.72 -10.17 -2.74
N GLN A 96 1.50 -11.26 -2.77
CA GLN A 96 2.69 -11.40 -1.94
C GLN A 96 3.76 -10.35 -2.25
N GLN A 97 4.04 -10.10 -3.52
CA GLN A 97 5.00 -9.07 -3.94
C GLN A 97 4.57 -7.67 -3.52
N PHE A 98 3.27 -7.38 -3.58
CA PHE A 98 2.71 -6.13 -3.09
C PHE A 98 2.93 -5.99 -1.57
N GLY A 99 2.58 -7.01 -0.79
CA GLY A 99 2.80 -7.02 0.66
C GLY A 99 4.28 -6.84 1.04
N GLN A 100 5.20 -7.52 0.35
CA GLN A 100 6.64 -7.37 0.57
C GLN A 100 7.15 -5.97 0.19
N THR A 101 6.56 -5.35 -0.83
CA THR A 101 6.90 -3.98 -1.23
C THR A 101 6.43 -2.99 -0.18
N LEU A 102 5.20 -3.17 0.33
CA LEU A 102 4.64 -2.35 1.39
C LEU A 102 5.48 -2.42 2.67
N LEU A 103 5.84 -3.64 3.09
CA LEU A 103 6.73 -3.86 4.24
C LEU A 103 8.06 -3.11 4.06
N ARG A 104 8.71 -3.25 2.90
CA ARG A 104 9.97 -2.52 2.60
C ARG A 104 9.79 -1.01 2.64
N SER A 105 8.71 -0.49 2.07
CA SER A 105 8.41 0.94 2.10
C SER A 105 8.22 1.46 3.52
N TRP A 106 7.52 0.71 4.37
CA TRP A 106 7.34 1.07 5.78
C TRP A 106 8.65 0.99 6.57
N THR A 107 9.47 -0.04 6.35
CA THR A 107 10.79 -0.17 7.01
C THR A 107 11.71 1.01 6.70
N ILE A 108 11.64 1.59 5.50
CA ILE A 108 12.40 2.79 5.13
C ILE A 108 11.90 4.02 5.92
N LEU A 109 10.61 4.09 6.23
CA LEU A 109 9.99 5.23 6.91
C LEU A 109 10.17 5.15 8.43
N ASP A 110 9.92 3.97 9.01
CA ASP A 110 10.03 3.70 10.44
C ASP A 110 10.44 2.24 10.71
N ARG A 111 11.75 2.00 10.71
CA ARG A 111 12.32 0.66 10.92
C ARG A 111 11.97 0.07 12.28
N ASP A 112 12.07 0.88 13.33
CA ASP A 112 11.91 0.41 14.70
C ASP A 112 10.45 0.04 14.98
N GLY A 113 9.50 0.87 14.51
CA GLY A 113 8.08 0.58 14.61
C GLY A 113 7.65 -0.68 13.85
N VAL A 114 8.21 -0.90 12.66
CA VAL A 114 7.95 -2.12 11.86
C VAL A 114 8.51 -3.37 12.53
N PHE A 115 9.72 -3.31 13.09
CA PHE A 115 10.30 -4.45 13.82
C PHE A 115 9.53 -4.75 15.09
N LEU A 116 9.10 -3.74 15.83
CA LEU A 116 8.23 -3.95 16.98
C LEU A 116 6.91 -4.64 16.60
N MET A 117 6.29 -4.23 15.48
CA MET A 117 5.09 -4.89 14.93
C MET A 117 5.35 -6.37 14.60
N GLN A 118 6.50 -6.68 13.98
CA GLN A 118 6.88 -8.05 13.65
C GLN A 118 7.11 -8.89 14.92
N ASP A 119 7.86 -8.35 15.89
CA ASP A 119 8.13 -9.03 17.16
C ASP A 119 6.84 -9.36 17.93
N GLU A 120 5.84 -8.48 17.87
CA GLU A 120 4.55 -8.64 18.57
C GLU A 120 3.62 -9.67 17.91
N HIS A 121 3.71 -9.86 16.59
CA HIS A 121 2.66 -10.55 15.85
C HIS A 121 3.13 -11.67 14.92
N ASP A 122 4.42 -11.75 14.61
CA ASP A 122 4.97 -12.85 13.82
C ASP A 122 5.18 -14.08 14.71
N PRO A 123 4.51 -15.22 14.42
CA PRO A 123 4.66 -16.45 15.20
C PRO A 123 6.10 -16.96 15.28
N ALA A 124 6.96 -16.63 14.32
CA ALA A 124 8.38 -17.00 14.35
C ALA A 124 9.15 -16.29 15.49
N PHE A 125 8.66 -15.13 15.93
CA PHE A 125 9.26 -14.31 16.98
C PHE A 125 8.47 -14.39 18.31
N GLY A 126 7.19 -14.79 18.25
CA GLY A 126 6.22 -14.85 19.35
C GLY A 126 6.44 -15.92 20.45
N GLY A 127 7.68 -16.34 20.71
CA GLY A 127 8.00 -17.34 21.75
C GLY A 127 8.55 -16.79 23.08
N GLN A 128 8.90 -15.51 23.20
CA GLN A 128 9.74 -15.05 24.34
C GLN A 128 9.21 -13.85 25.16
N ALA A 129 8.08 -13.25 24.82
CA ALA A 129 7.59 -12.08 25.58
C ALA A 129 6.88 -12.41 26.91
N SER A 130 6.58 -13.69 27.22
CA SER A 130 5.84 -14.07 28.43
C SER A 130 6.68 -14.72 29.55
N SER A 131 7.97 -15.04 29.34
CA SER A 131 8.77 -15.73 30.38
C SER A 131 9.66 -14.84 31.26
N ARG A 132 9.75 -13.53 31.03
CA ARG A 132 10.42 -12.60 31.95
C ARG A 132 9.49 -12.13 33.08
N LYS A 133 8.95 -13.10 33.81
CA LYS A 133 8.48 -12.92 35.20
C LYS A 133 8.90 -14.15 35.98
N LYS A 134 10.09 -14.11 36.57
CA LYS A 134 10.44 -14.69 37.87
C LYS A 134 11.78 -14.13 38.33
#